data_AF-A0A7V2S6H6-F1
#
_entry.id   AF-A0A7V2S6H6-F1
#
_cell.length_a   1.000
_cell.length_b   1.000
_cell.length_c   1.000
_cell.angle_alpha   90.00
_cell.angle_beta   90.00
_cell.angle_gamma   90.00
#
_symmetry.space_group_name_H-M   'P 1'
#
loop_
_entity.id
_entity.type
_entity.pdbx_description
1 polymer ?
#
loop_
_entity_poly.entity_id
_entity_poly.type
_entity_poly.pdbx_seq_one_letter_code
_entity_poly.pdbx_strand_id
1 'polypeptide(L)' 'MSKKRQYNHYTKEFKEEAVALVREQGYSVPEAAKSLTYG' A
#
# COMPACT_ATOMS: atom_id res chain seq x y z
N MET A 1 8.10 27.16 -1.20
CA MET A 1 7.93 26.16 -0.12
C MET A 1 8.10 24.78 -0.71
N SER A 2 9.24 24.13 -0.47
CA SER A 2 9.50 22.77 -0.96
C SER A 2 8.54 21.82 -0.27
N LYS A 3 7.55 21.31 -1.01
CA LYS A 3 6.61 20.29 -0.56
C LYS A 3 7.46 19.10 -0.16
N LYS A 4 7.70 18.95 1.16
CA LYS A 4 8.44 17.83 1.76
C LYS A 4 7.96 16.60 1.02
N ARG A 5 8.89 15.83 0.45
CA ARG A 5 8.61 14.50 -0.10
C ARG A 5 7.68 13.87 0.92
N GLN A 6 6.40 13.74 0.59
CA GLN A 6 5.52 12.90 1.37
C GLN A 6 6.16 11.54 1.14
N TYR A 7 7.04 11.13 2.05
CA TYR A 7 7.35 9.74 2.18
C TYR A 7 5.98 9.15 2.42
N ASN A 8 5.41 8.51 1.39
CA ASN A 8 4.30 7.60 1.55
C ASN A 8 4.83 6.54 2.51
N HIS A 9 4.80 6.87 3.80
CA HIS A 9 5.10 5.98 4.89
C HIS A 9 3.90 5.06 4.93
N TYR A 10 3.90 4.13 3.99
CA TYR A 10 3.16 2.91 4.14
C TYR A 10 3.64 2.31 5.44
N THR A 11 2.75 2.36 6.44
CA THR A 11 2.99 1.78 7.75
C THR A 11 3.32 0.29 7.55
N LYS A 12 3.97 -0.30 8.54
CA LYS A 12 4.27 -1.73 8.47
C LYS A 12 2.98 -2.54 8.22
N GLU A 13 1.91 -2.15 8.89
CA GLU A 13 0.56 -2.70 8.73
C GLU A 13 0.05 -2.60 7.30
N PHE A 14 0.15 -1.43 6.66
CA PHE A 14 -0.23 -1.27 5.25
C PHE A 14 0.53 -2.24 4.34
N LYS A 15 1.83 -2.45 4.59
CA LYS A 15 2.64 -3.38 3.80
C LYS A 15 2.24 -4.83 4.06
N GLU A 16 1.93 -5.19 5.30
CA GLU A 16 1.49 -6.53 5.69
C GLU A 16 0.13 -6.85 5.08
N GLU A 17 -0.83 -5.91 5.12
CA GLU A 17 -2.13 -6.04 4.45
C GLU A 17 -1.97 -6.14 2.92
N ALA A 18 -1.11 -5.32 2.31
CA ALA A 18 -0.87 -5.38 0.87
C ALA A 18 -0.32 -6.75 0.45
N VAL A 19 0.59 -7.32 1.26
CA VAL A 19 1.17 -8.65 1.02
C VAL A 19 0.13 -9.76 1.24
N ALA A 20 -0.73 -9.64 2.24
CA ALA A 20 -1.83 -10.57 2.46
C ALA A 20 -2.78 -10.58 1.27
N LEU A 21 -3.19 -9.41 0.76
CA LEU A 21 -4.02 -9.30 -0.44
C LEU A 21 -3.38 -9.95 -1.67
N VAL A 22 -2.07 -9.76 -1.86
CA VAL A 22 -1.32 -10.39 -2.96
C VAL A 22 -1.27 -11.91 -2.81
N ARG A 23 -1.06 -12.43 -1.60
CA ARG A 23 -0.90 -13.87 -1.35
C ARG A 23 -2.23 -14.63 -1.29
N GLU A 24 -3.25 -14.04 -0.69
CA GLU A 24 -4.53 -14.70 -0.41
C GLU A 24 -5.55 -14.50 -1.54
N GLN A 25 -5.59 -13.30 -2.12
CA GLN A 25 -6.56 -12.96 -3.16
C GLN A 25 -5.95 -12.88 -4.56
N GLY A 26 -4.63 -13.06 -4.68
CA GLY A 26 -3.93 -13.04 -5.97
C GLY A 26 -3.83 -11.65 -6.61
N TYR A 27 -4.04 -10.58 -5.83
CA TYR A 27 -3.85 -9.21 -6.31
C TYR A 27 -2.41 -8.98 -6.75
N SER A 28 -2.22 -8.11 -7.74
CA SER A 28 -0.89 -7.57 -8.03
C SER A 28 -0.48 -6.54 -6.98
N VAL A 29 0.81 -6.43 -6.67
CA VAL A 29 1.37 -5.45 -5.70
C VAL A 29 0.80 -4.02 -5.88
N PRO A 30 0.73 -3.43 -7.09
CA PRO A 30 0.13 -2.11 -7.28
C PRO A 30 -1.40 -2.07 -7.07
N GLU A 31 -2.08 -3.20 -7.24
CA GLU A 31 -3.54 -3.32 -7.10
C GLU A 31 -3.93 -3.41 -5.63
N ALA A 32 -3.22 -4.22 -4.84
CA ALA A 32 -3.36 -4.28 -3.39
C ALA A 32 -3.08 -2.92 -2.74
N ALA A 33 -2.01 -2.23 -3.16
CA ALA A 33 -1.69 -0.90 -2.66
C ALA A 33 -2.78 0.14 -2.99
N LYS A 34 -3.41 0.05 -4.17
CA LYS A 34 -4.54 0.91 -4.54
C LYS A 34 -5.75 0.62 -3.66
N SER A 35 -6.12 -0.64 -3.48
CA SER A 35 -7.26 -1.02 -2.64
C SER A 35 -7.13 -0.52 -1.20
N LEU A 36 -5.91 -0.51 -0.65
CA LEU A 36 -5.64 -0.03 0.72
C LEU A 36 -5.45 1.50 0.82
N THR A 37 -5.25 2.20 -0.30
CA THR A 37 -5.04 3.67 -0.34
C THR A 37 -6.32 4.44 -0.69
N TYR A 38 -7.21 3.84 -1.50
CA TYR A 38 -8.44 4.45 -1.97
C TYR A 38 -9.69 4.04 -1.16
N GLY A 39 -9.51 3.26 -0.09
CA GLY A 39 -10.54 2.90 0.90
C GLY A 39 -10.57 3.84 2.09
#